data_AF-A0A7V2X9U3-F1
#
_entry.id   AF-A0A7V2X9U3-F1
#
_cell.length_a   1.000
_cell.length_b   1.000
_cell.length_c   1.000
_cell.angle_alpha   90.00
_cell.angle_beta   90.00
_cell.angle_gamma   90.00
#
_symmetry.space_group_name_H-M   'P 1'
#
loop_
_entity.id
_entity.type
_entity.pdbx_description
1 polymer ?
#
loop_
_entity_poly.entity_id
_entity_poly.type
_entity_poly.pdbx_seq_one_letter_code
_entity_poly.pdbx_strand_id
1 'polypeptide(L)'
;MGRKAILAALAVLCLWPAALLMAQDDIRRHPACQFCGMDRAKFAHSRFFIAYEDGSTQGTCSIHCAAIEFALQIDKTPKTMEVGDYGTKVLVDAEKAFWVLGGNK
;
A
#
# COMPACT_ATOMS: atom_id res chain seq x y z
N MET A 1 29.25 -32.55 0.70
CA MET A 1 28.13 -31.60 0.51
C MET A 1 28.63 -30.47 -0.37
N GLY A 2 28.37 -30.55 -1.67
CA GLY A 2 29.16 -29.87 -2.69
C GLY A 2 28.91 -28.36 -2.77
N ARG A 3 29.96 -27.60 -3.08
CA ARG A 3 29.98 -26.15 -3.36
C ARG A 3 28.78 -25.64 -4.19
N LYS A 4 28.20 -26.48 -5.06
CA LYS A 4 26.97 -26.20 -5.82
C LYS A 4 25.72 -26.03 -4.94
N ALA A 5 25.57 -26.82 -3.88
CA ALA A 5 24.47 -26.72 -2.92
C ALA A 5 24.60 -25.46 -2.05
N ILE A 6 25.83 -25.06 -1.70
CA ILE A 6 26.11 -23.82 -0.96
C ILE A 6 25.82 -22.59 -1.83
N LEU A 7 26.21 -22.62 -3.11
CA LEU A 7 25.91 -21.54 -4.06
C LEU A 7 24.40 -21.41 -4.34
N ALA A 8 23.68 -22.53 -4.45
CA ALA A 8 22.23 -22.52 -4.60
C ALA A 8 21.52 -21.99 -3.34
N ALA A 9 21.97 -22.38 -2.14
CA ALA A 9 21.43 -21.87 -0.89
C ALA A 9 21.66 -20.37 -0.69
N LEU A 10 22.86 -19.86 -1.05
CA LEU A 10 23.18 -18.43 -1.01
C LEU A 10 22.36 -17.62 -2.03
N ALA A 11 22.14 -18.15 -3.23
CA ALA A 11 21.29 -17.50 -4.23
C ALA A 11 19.83 -17.37 -3.77
N VAL A 12 19.27 -18.43 -3.16
CA VAL A 12 17.92 -18.40 -2.58
C VAL A 12 17.83 -17.42 -1.40
N LEU A 13 18.88 -17.36 -0.56
CA LEU A 13 18.94 -16.45 0.59
C LEU A 13 19.04 -14.96 0.18
N CYS A 14 19.72 -14.66 -0.93
CA CYS A 14 19.86 -13.30 -1.45
C CYS A 14 18.65 -12.81 -2.27
N LEU A 15 17.84 -13.72 -2.82
CA LEU A 15 16.66 -13.38 -3.62
C LEU A 15 15.39 -13.14 -2.78
N TRP A 16 15.34 -13.64 -1.54
CA TRP A 16 14.19 -13.47 -0.65
C TRP A 16 13.97 -12.02 -0.13
N PRO A 17 15.01 -11.24 0.22
CA PRO A 17 14.82 -9.87 0.73
C PRO A 17 14.38 -8.86 -0.35
N ALA A 18 14.68 -9.12 -1.62
CA ALA A 18 14.36 -8.20 -2.71
C ALA A 18 12.85 -7.98 -2.87
N ALA A 19 12.03 -9.01 -2.59
CA ALA A 19 10.57 -8.90 -2.64
C ALA A 19 10.00 -7.99 -1.54
N LEU A 20 10.65 -7.93 -0.36
CA LEU A 20 10.25 -7.04 0.74
C LEU A 20 10.60 -5.56 0.45
N LEU A 21 11.67 -5.30 -0.30
CA LEU A 21 12.04 -3.93 -0.69
C LEU A 21 11.11 -3.32 -1.75
N MET A 22 10.42 -4.13 -2.56
CA MET A 22 9.46 -3.64 -3.56
C MET A 22 8.09 -3.25 -2.97
N ALA A 23 7.86 -3.47 -1.68
CA ALA A 23 6.56 -3.28 -1.03
C ALA A 23 6.18 -1.81 -0.72
N GLN A 24 6.91 -0.79 -1.21
CA GLN A 24 6.65 0.63 -0.88
C GLN A 24 6.71 1.60 -2.06
N ASP A 25 6.46 1.12 -3.29
CA ASP A 25 6.36 2.02 -4.46
C ASP A 25 5.21 3.02 -4.36
N ASP A 26 4.15 2.72 -3.60
CA ASP A 26 3.04 3.64 -3.36
C ASP A 26 3.46 4.84 -2.49
N ILE A 27 4.30 4.63 -1.47
CA ILE A 27 4.82 5.69 -0.61
C ILE A 27 5.83 6.54 -1.36
N ARG A 28 6.71 5.93 -2.16
CA ARG A 28 7.66 6.71 -2.97
C ARG A 28 6.95 7.64 -3.93
N ARG A 29 5.86 7.17 -4.57
CA ARG A 29 5.05 7.99 -5.48
C ARG A 29 4.19 9.03 -4.74
N HIS A 30 3.68 8.68 -3.56
CA HIS A 30 2.79 9.52 -2.76
C HIS A 30 3.26 9.55 -1.30
N PRO A 31 4.31 10.31 -0.94
CA PRO A 31 4.91 10.23 0.39
C PRO A 31 4.04 10.82 1.50
N ALA A 32 3.26 11.85 1.18
CA ALA A 32 2.33 12.51 2.09
C ALA A 32 0.91 12.52 1.50
N CYS A 33 -0.10 12.53 2.36
CA CYS A 33 -1.48 12.67 1.91
C CYS A 33 -1.75 14.10 1.47
N GLN A 34 -2.22 14.27 0.23
CA GLN A 34 -2.51 15.59 -0.35
C GLN A 34 -3.58 16.38 0.40
N PHE A 35 -4.47 15.72 1.15
CA PHE A 35 -5.59 16.37 1.81
C PHE A 35 -5.29 16.90 3.21
N CYS A 36 -4.40 16.25 3.96
CA CYS A 36 -4.13 16.60 5.36
C CYS A 36 -2.64 16.67 5.70
N GLY A 37 -1.74 16.41 4.75
CA GLY A 37 -0.29 16.44 4.95
C GLY A 37 0.28 15.28 5.78
N MET A 38 -0.54 14.30 6.17
CA MET A 38 -0.09 13.16 6.96
C MET A 38 0.94 12.32 6.19
N ASP A 39 2.04 11.99 6.86
CA ASP A 39 3.10 11.12 6.34
C ASP A 39 2.58 9.67 6.18
N ARG A 40 2.58 9.17 4.95
CA ARG A 40 2.03 7.83 4.60
C ARG A 40 3.00 6.69 4.93
N ALA A 41 4.27 6.97 5.19
CA ALA A 41 5.24 5.98 5.66
C ALA A 41 5.12 5.78 7.17
N LYS A 42 5.07 6.88 7.92
CA LYS A 42 5.00 6.88 9.38
C LYS A 42 3.67 6.36 9.91
N PHE A 43 2.56 6.71 9.26
CA PHE A 43 1.20 6.37 9.70
C PHE A 43 0.51 5.38 8.75
N ALA A 44 1.24 4.33 8.36
CA ALA A 44 0.83 3.36 7.34
C ALA A 44 -0.35 2.44 7.70
N HIS A 45 -0.90 2.51 8.92
CA HIS A 45 -1.88 1.56 9.45
C HIS A 45 -3.25 1.60 8.77
N SER A 46 -3.57 2.70 8.10
CA SER A 46 -4.86 2.93 7.45
C SER A 46 -4.72 3.52 6.05
N ARG A 47 -3.49 3.58 5.52
CA ARG A 47 -3.23 4.27 4.26
C ARG A 47 -3.99 3.60 3.12
N PHE A 48 -4.43 4.40 2.17
CA PHE A 48 -5.16 3.92 1.00
C PHE A 48 -4.32 4.22 -0.25
N PHE A 49 -4.42 3.35 -1.24
CA PHE A 49 -3.80 3.51 -2.55
C PHE A 49 -4.80 3.16 -3.64
N ILE A 50 -4.92 4.04 -4.63
CA ILE A 50 -5.87 3.94 -5.74
C ILE A 50 -5.06 3.95 -7.03
N ALA A 51 -5.31 2.98 -7.90
CA ALA A 51 -4.94 3.08 -9.31
C ALA A 51 -6.22 3.23 -10.14
N TYR A 52 -6.22 4.16 -11.08
CA TYR A 52 -7.34 4.44 -11.97
C TYR A 52 -7.12 3.79 -13.34
N GLU A 53 -8.21 3.62 -14.10
CA GLU A 53 -8.15 3.06 -15.46
C GLU A 53 -7.36 3.93 -16.44
N ASP A 54 -7.31 5.25 -16.21
CA ASP A 54 -6.49 6.20 -16.98
C ASP A 54 -4.97 6.09 -16.70
N GLY A 55 -4.57 5.19 -15.80
CA GLY A 55 -3.19 4.98 -15.38
C GLY A 55 -2.69 5.95 -14.29
N SER A 56 -3.49 6.94 -13.91
CA SER A 56 -3.19 7.79 -12.77
C SER A 56 -3.31 7.01 -11.46
N THR A 57 -2.60 7.48 -10.44
CA THR A 57 -2.62 6.84 -9.12
C THR A 57 -2.71 7.90 -8.04
N GLN A 58 -3.33 7.55 -6.91
CA GLN A 58 -3.40 8.42 -5.74
C GLN A 58 -3.14 7.64 -4.46
N GLY A 59 -2.34 8.22 -3.57
CA GLY A 59 -2.19 7.76 -2.19
C GLY A 59 -2.89 8.69 -1.21
N THR A 60 -3.69 8.14 -0.30
CA THR A 60 -4.26 8.88 0.85
C THR A 60 -3.87 8.21 2.17
N CYS A 61 -4.02 8.92 3.29
CA CYS A 61 -3.63 8.38 4.60
C CYS A 61 -4.71 7.54 5.29
N SER A 62 -5.96 7.62 4.83
CA SER A 62 -7.12 6.99 5.47
C SER A 62 -8.27 6.84 4.48
N ILE A 63 -9.24 5.98 4.82
CA ILE A 63 -10.51 5.88 4.09
C ILE A 63 -11.28 7.21 4.06
N HIS A 64 -11.16 8.03 5.11
CA HIS A 64 -11.77 9.36 5.13
C HIS A 64 -11.20 10.25 4.02
N CYS A 65 -9.88 10.31 3.89
CA CYS A 65 -9.24 11.07 2.83
C CYS A 65 -9.44 10.42 1.44
N ALA A 66 -9.60 9.09 1.36
CA ALA A 66 -9.98 8.42 0.11
C ALA A 66 -11.40 8.81 -0.33
N ALA A 67 -12.34 8.98 0.60
CA ALA A 67 -13.70 9.45 0.27
C ALA A 67 -13.68 10.87 -0.33
N ILE A 68 -12.81 11.75 0.16
CA ILE A 68 -12.59 13.08 -0.44
C ILE A 68 -12.04 12.94 -1.87
N GLU A 69 -11.05 12.07 -2.08
CA GLU A 69 -10.52 11.78 -3.43
C GLU A 69 -11.63 11.34 -4.38
N PHE A 70 -12.45 10.37 -3.99
CA PHE A 70 -13.53 9.87 -4.84
C PHE A 70 -14.61 10.92 -5.12
N ALA A 71 -14.87 11.83 -4.17
CA ALA A 71 -15.79 12.94 -4.40
C ALA A 71 -15.23 13.96 -5.40
N LEU A 72 -13.92 14.20 -5.39
CA LEU A 72 -13.25 15.16 -6.28
C LEU A 72 -12.92 14.57 -7.67
N GLN A 73 -12.71 13.25 -7.75
CA GLN A 73 -12.41 12.51 -8.97
C GLN A 73 -13.58 11.60 -9.38
N ILE A 74 -14.81 12.10 -9.27
CA ILE A 74 -16.03 11.30 -9.50
C ILE A 74 -16.15 10.77 -10.94
N ASP A 75 -15.46 11.40 -11.88
CA ASP A 75 -15.38 11.02 -13.28
C ASP A 75 -14.33 9.92 -13.55
N LYS A 76 -13.46 9.62 -12.58
CA LYS A 76 -12.44 8.58 -12.72
C LYS A 76 -12.90 7.25 -12.13
N THR A 77 -12.78 6.20 -12.93
CA THR A 77 -13.08 4.83 -12.50
C THR A 77 -11.85 4.20 -11.80
N PRO A 78 -11.95 3.82 -10.51
CA PRO A 78 -10.90 3.06 -9.85
C PRO A 78 -10.72 1.68 -10.51
N LYS A 79 -9.48 1.33 -10.82
CA LYS A 79 -9.07 0.01 -11.33
C LYS A 79 -8.67 -0.93 -10.20
N THR A 80 -7.88 -0.43 -9.25
CA THR A 80 -7.55 -1.13 -8.02
C THR A 80 -7.68 -0.19 -6.83
N MET A 81 -8.12 -0.74 -5.72
CA MET A 81 -8.20 -0.07 -4.44
C MET A 81 -7.52 -0.95 -3.41
N GLU A 82 -6.48 -0.42 -2.78
CA GLU A 82 -5.69 -1.16 -1.81
C GLU A 82 -5.60 -0.36 -0.51
N VAL A 83 -5.65 -1.07 0.62
CA VAL A 83 -5.56 -0.50 1.96
C VAL A 83 -4.42 -1.15 2.73
N GLY A 84 -3.73 -0.37 3.55
CA GLY A 84 -2.76 -0.91 4.50
C GLY A 84 -3.46 -1.77 5.54
N ASP A 85 -3.06 -3.04 5.64
CA ASP A 85 -3.46 -3.90 6.75
C ASP A 85 -2.92 -3.33 8.07
N TYR A 86 -3.76 -3.30 9.11
CA TYR A 86 -3.43 -2.61 10.37
C TYR A 86 -2.19 -3.19 11.07
N GLY A 87 -2.05 -4.52 11.07
CA GLY A 87 -0.99 -5.24 11.77
C GLY A 87 0.32 -5.26 10.98
N THR A 88 0.23 -5.59 9.70
CA THR A 88 1.41 -5.80 8.83
C THR A 88 1.82 -4.55 8.05
N LYS A 89 0.93 -3.58 7.85
CA LYS A 89 1.12 -2.36 7.05
C LYS A 89 1.33 -2.64 5.55
N VAL A 90 1.07 -3.87 5.12
CA VAL A 90 1.14 -4.28 3.71
C VAL A 90 -0.17 -3.88 3.04
N LEU A 91 -0.09 -3.43 1.78
CA LEU A 91 -1.29 -3.16 0.99
C LEU A 91 -2.02 -4.46 0.67
N VAL A 92 -3.31 -4.49 0.96
CA VAL A 92 -4.23 -5.58 0.63
C VAL A 92 -5.41 -5.00 -0.17
N ASP A 93 -6.05 -5.85 -0.96
CA ASP A 93 -7.27 -5.49 -1.69
C ASP A 93 -8.35 -4.95 -0.73
N ALA A 94 -8.78 -3.71 -0.97
CA ALA A 94 -9.74 -3.00 -0.12
C ALA A 94 -11.11 -3.67 -0.08
N GLU A 95 -11.52 -4.36 -1.15
CA GLU A 95 -12.79 -5.09 -1.21
C GLU A 95 -12.76 -6.40 -0.42
N LYS A 96 -11.56 -6.95 -0.19
CA LYS A 96 -11.35 -8.17 0.60
C LYS A 96 -10.98 -7.87 2.06
N ALA A 97 -10.72 -6.61 2.40
CA ALA A 97 -10.34 -6.21 3.74
C ALA A 97 -11.54 -6.22 4.70
N PHE A 98 -11.26 -6.48 5.99
CA PHE A 98 -12.22 -6.26 7.06
C PHE A 98 -12.09 -4.84 7.60
N TRP A 99 -13.19 -4.10 7.60
CA TRP A 99 -13.23 -2.71 8.04
C TRP A 99 -13.84 -2.60 9.42
N VAL A 100 -13.12 -1.96 10.34
CA VAL A 100 -13.63 -1.62 11.67
C VAL A 100 -13.96 -0.13 11.68
N LEU A 101 -15.25 0.18 11.81
CA LEU A 101 -15.75 1.56 11.89
C LEU A 101 -16.17 1.85 13.33
N GLY A 102 -15.52 2.85 13.94
CA GLY A 102 -15.75 3.24 15.33
C GLY A 102 -14.95 2.42 16.34
N GLY A 103 -14.94 2.90 17.58
CA GLY A 103 -14.19 2.34 18.69
C GLY A 103 -14.16 3.34 19.84
N ASN A 104 -14.08 2.83 21.07
CA ASN A 104 -14.00 3.67 22.28
C ASN A 104 -12.55 3.93 22.70
N LYS A 105 -11.60 3.73 21.78
CA LYS A 105 -10.16 3.86 21.99
C LYS A 105 -9.56 4.64 20.84
#